data_AF-A0A966LSC8-F1
#
_entry.id   AF-A0A966LSC8-F1
#
_cell.length_a   1.000
_cell.length_b   1.000
_cell.length_c   1.000
_cell.angle_alpha   90.00
_cell.angle_beta   90.00
_cell.angle_gamma   90.00
#
_symmetry.space_group_name_H-M   'P 1'
#
loop_
_entity.id
_entity.type
_entity.pdbx_description
1 polymer ?
#
loop_
_entity_poly.entity_id
_entity_poly.type
_entity_poly.pdbx_seq_one_letter_code
_entity_poly.pdbx_strand_id
1 'polypeptide(L)'
;MLKLTNKQQGFTIVELLIVIVIIGILAAISIVAYNGVQDKARVAIVHSDLSNAKKALMAYNAEKGNYPSSLTELTAAGIKISSRKNYEVRPSYNNFYYCLDRITNEFSLGVRANVGANPSSYISSTKDITPQSGIISHGTTCSFAGIAYSSPDTYLEAGFNTSGNPSSWLTVGSQAVL
;
A
#
# COMPACT_ATOMS: atom_id res chain seq x y z
N MET A 1 -64.77 30.48 16.76
CA MET A 1 -63.49 29.83 17.13
C MET A 1 -63.36 28.55 16.31
N LEU A 2 -62.57 28.54 15.22
CA LEU A 2 -62.44 27.38 14.33
C LEU A 2 -61.47 26.36 14.92
N LYS A 3 -61.94 25.13 15.18
CA LYS A 3 -61.10 23.99 15.54
C LYS A 3 -60.45 23.44 14.27
N LEU A 4 -59.13 23.59 14.14
CA LEU A 4 -58.32 22.89 13.15
C LEU A 4 -58.05 21.47 13.67
N THR A 5 -58.85 20.50 13.23
CA THR A 5 -58.61 19.09 13.54
C THR A 5 -57.43 18.59 12.71
N ASN A 6 -56.26 18.46 13.34
CA ASN A 6 -55.10 17.83 12.73
C ASN A 6 -55.41 16.34 12.50
N LYS A 7 -55.67 15.95 11.24
CA LYS A 7 -55.76 14.54 10.85
C LYS A 7 -54.35 13.94 10.93
N GLN A 8 -54.05 13.25 12.02
CA GLN A 8 -52.87 12.39 12.08
C GLN A 8 -53.09 11.22 11.11
N GLN A 9 -52.48 11.29 9.93
CA GLN A 9 -52.41 10.17 9.00
C GLN A 9 -51.33 9.21 9.50
N GLY A 10 -51.72 8.00 9.90
CA GLY A 10 -50.78 6.95 10.26
C GLY A 10 -50.13 6.38 8.99
N PHE A 11 -48.82 6.11 9.06
CA PHE A 11 -48.12 5.34 8.05
C PHE A 11 -48.74 3.94 7.94
N THR A 12 -49.00 3.48 6.72
CA THR A 12 -49.45 2.10 6.50
C THR A 12 -48.28 1.15 6.71
N ILE A 13 -48.56 -0.05 7.24
CA ILE A 13 -47.55 -1.12 7.39
C ILE A 13 -46.95 -1.48 6.02
N VAL A 14 -47.75 -1.38 4.95
CA VAL A 14 -47.32 -1.65 3.57
C VAL A 14 -46.30 -0.61 3.08
N GLU A 15 -46.48 0.68 3.41
CA GLU A 15 -45.51 1.74 3.11
C GLU A 15 -44.18 1.51 3.82
N LEU A 16 -44.20 1.06 5.08
CA LEU A 16 -42.95 0.73 5.78
C LEU A 16 -42.28 -0.51 5.19
N LEU A 17 -43.07 -1.52 4.79
CA LEU A 17 -42.57 -2.77 4.23
C LEU A 17 -41.84 -2.54 2.90
N ILE A 18 -42.42 -1.75 1.98
CA ILE A 18 -41.76 -1.47 0.70
C ILE A 18 -40.46 -0.69 0.90
N VAL A 19 -40.41 0.23 1.87
CA VAL A 19 -39.20 1.02 2.16
C VAL A 19 -38.06 0.13 2.65
N ILE A 20 -38.30 -0.79 3.59
CA ILE A 20 -37.23 -1.69 4.07
C ILE A 20 -36.75 -2.64 2.97
N VAL A 21 -37.65 -3.07 2.07
CA VAL A 21 -37.28 -3.90 0.91
C VAL A 21 -36.38 -3.11 -0.04
N ILE A 22 -36.75 -1.86 -0.37
CA ILE A 22 -35.94 -1.00 -1.23
C ILE A 22 -34.57 -0.73 -0.60
N ILE A 23 -34.50 -0.38 0.69
CA ILE A 23 -33.24 -0.16 1.42
C ILE A 23 -32.40 -1.44 1.41
N GLY A 24 -33.00 -2.62 1.60
CA GLY A 24 -32.31 -3.90 1.54
C GLY A 24 -31.65 -4.17 0.18
N ILE A 25 -32.37 -3.91 -0.91
CA ILE A 25 -31.84 -4.06 -2.27
C ILE A 25 -30.69 -3.07 -2.53
N LEU A 26 -30.90 -1.80 -2.19
CA LEU A 26 -29.87 -0.76 -2.37
C LEU A 26 -28.62 -1.04 -1.53
N ALA A 27 -28.78 -1.51 -0.29
CA ALA A 27 -27.66 -1.87 0.57
C ALA A 27 -26.85 -3.04 -0.01
N ALA A 28 -27.52 -4.09 -0.51
CA ALA A 28 -26.84 -5.24 -1.12
C ALA A 28 -25.97 -4.85 -2.33
N ILE A 29 -26.52 -4.03 -3.24
CA ILE A 29 -25.76 -3.52 -4.40
C ILE A 29 -24.60 -2.63 -3.94
N SER A 30 -24.85 -1.76 -2.96
CA SER A 30 -23.84 -0.83 -2.45
C SER A 30 -22.63 -1.55 -1.85
N ILE A 31 -22.83 -2.65 -1.13
CA ILE A 31 -21.73 -3.42 -0.52
C ILE A 31 -20.79 -3.99 -1.60
N VAL A 32 -21.33 -4.58 -2.67
CA VAL A 32 -20.51 -5.15 -3.75
C VAL A 32 -19.74 -4.06 -4.49
N ALA A 33 -20.38 -2.92 -4.78
CA ALA A 33 -19.73 -1.79 -5.44
C ALA A 33 -18.62 -1.15 -4.56
N TYR A 34 -18.85 -1.09 -3.24
CA TYR A 34 -17.93 -0.46 -2.29
C TYR A 34 -16.56 -1.17 -2.23
N ASN A 35 -16.52 -2.50 -2.32
CA ASN A 35 -15.26 -3.25 -2.34
C ASN A 35 -14.36 -2.86 -3.53
N GLY A 36 -14.93 -2.73 -4.73
CA GLY A 36 -14.17 -2.32 -5.92
C GLY A 36 -13.64 -0.88 -5.83
N VAL A 37 -14.38 0.02 -5.18
CA VAL A 37 -13.92 1.40 -4.92
C VAL A 37 -12.75 1.42 -3.93
N GLN A 38 -12.83 0.62 -2.86
CA GLN A 38 -11.74 0.51 -1.90
C GLN A 38 -10.46 -0.01 -2.55
N ASP A 39 -10.56 -1.06 -3.38
CA ASP A 39 -9.40 -1.63 -4.05
C ASP A 39 -8.72 -0.60 -4.96
N LYS A 40 -9.49 0.17 -5.75
CA LYS A 40 -8.96 1.27 -6.57
C LYS A 40 -8.28 2.35 -5.72
N ALA A 41 -8.86 2.70 -4.58
CA ALA A 41 -8.27 3.67 -3.67
C ALA A 41 -6.94 3.17 -3.09
N ARG A 42 -6.86 1.89 -2.70
CA ARG A 42 -5.62 1.27 -2.21
C ARG A 42 -4.53 1.27 -3.27
N VAL A 43 -4.86 0.93 -4.52
CA VAL A 43 -3.90 1.01 -5.65
C VAL A 43 -3.38 2.44 -5.80
N ALA A 44 -4.27 3.44 -5.84
CA ALA A 44 -3.87 4.84 -5.97
C ALA A 44 -2.92 5.28 -4.84
N ILE A 45 -3.19 4.85 -3.61
CA ILE A 45 -2.35 5.13 -2.45
C ILE A 45 -0.97 4.49 -2.61
N VAL A 46 -0.90 3.21 -2.99
CA VAL A 46 0.38 2.50 -3.18
C VAL A 46 1.22 3.16 -4.28
N HIS A 47 0.60 3.56 -5.38
CA HIS A 47 1.28 4.32 -6.43
C HIS A 47 1.81 5.68 -5.94
N SER A 48 1.02 6.40 -5.15
CA SER A 48 1.43 7.67 -4.54
C SER A 48 2.62 7.48 -3.61
N ASP A 49 2.57 6.48 -2.73
CA ASP A 49 3.64 6.16 -1.78
C ASP A 49 4.94 5.78 -2.49
N LEU A 50 4.88 4.94 -3.53
CA LEU A 50 6.04 4.61 -4.36
C LEU A 50 6.61 5.84 -5.07
N SER A 51 5.76 6.70 -5.61
CA SER A 51 6.19 7.95 -6.26
C SER A 51 6.89 8.89 -5.29
N ASN A 52 6.36 9.02 -4.07
CA ASN A 52 6.94 9.85 -3.02
C ASN A 52 8.27 9.26 -2.52
N ALA A 53 8.32 7.94 -2.32
CA ALA A 53 9.55 7.22 -1.96
C ALA A 53 10.66 7.43 -3.01
N LYS A 54 10.32 7.27 -4.29
CA LYS A 54 11.23 7.54 -5.41
C LYS A 54 11.76 8.98 -5.39
N LYS A 55 10.88 9.97 -5.22
CA LYS A 55 11.30 11.39 -5.14
C LYS A 55 12.23 11.63 -3.96
N ALA A 56 11.95 11.03 -2.81
CA ALA A 56 12.77 11.16 -1.62
C ALA A 56 14.17 10.56 -1.81
N LEU A 57 14.25 9.38 -2.45
CA LEU A 57 15.51 8.75 -2.84
C LEU A 57 16.32 9.60 -3.83
N MET A 58 15.66 10.13 -4.86
CA MET A 58 16.31 11.00 -5.85
C MET A 58 16.82 12.30 -5.21
N ALA A 59 16.05 12.89 -4.29
CA ALA A 59 16.48 14.07 -3.54
C ALA A 59 17.68 13.77 -2.64
N TYR A 60 17.67 12.62 -1.95
CA TYR A 60 18.80 12.17 -1.15
C TYR A 60 20.06 11.98 -2.00
N ASN A 61 19.94 11.33 -3.16
CA ASN A 61 21.05 11.15 -4.10
C ASN A 61 21.58 12.49 -4.62
N ALA A 62 20.69 13.44 -4.95
CA ALA A 62 21.10 14.78 -5.37
C ALA A 62 21.87 15.55 -4.30
N GLU A 63 21.59 15.30 -3.01
CA GLU A 63 22.30 15.94 -1.89
C GLU A 63 23.59 15.21 -1.50
N LYS A 64 23.58 13.87 -1.47
CA LYS A 64 24.69 13.05 -0.94
C LYS A 64 25.56 12.39 -2.01
N GLY A 65 25.17 12.46 -3.28
CA GLY A 65 25.86 11.84 -4.42
C GLY A 65 25.58 10.35 -4.61
N ASN A 66 24.97 9.68 -3.62
CA ASN A 66 24.68 8.24 -3.63
C ASN A 66 23.29 7.98 -3.04
N TYR A 67 22.66 6.89 -3.46
CA TYR A 67 21.43 6.42 -2.82
C TYR A 67 21.68 5.87 -1.40
N PRO A 68 20.67 5.93 -0.51
CA PRO A 68 20.77 5.44 0.86
C PRO A 68 21.25 4.00 0.92
N SER A 69 22.36 3.79 1.60
CA SER A 69 23.07 2.51 1.58
C SER A 69 23.02 1.77 2.91
N SER A 70 22.38 2.40 3.91
CA SER A 70 22.09 1.88 5.24
C SER A 70 20.61 2.11 5.60
N LEU A 71 20.08 1.35 6.57
CA LEU A 71 18.72 1.54 7.06
C LEU A 71 18.51 2.95 7.66
N THR A 72 19.54 3.45 8.34
CA THR A 72 19.57 4.79 8.92
C THR A 72 19.46 5.85 7.85
N GLU A 73 20.22 5.71 6.75
CA GLU A 73 20.13 6.62 5.61
C GLU A 73 18.78 6.54 4.90
N LEU A 74 18.19 5.33 4.80
CA LEU A 74 16.89 5.14 4.17
C LEU A 74 15.79 5.85 4.98
N THR A 75 15.91 5.82 6.31
CA THR A 75 15.06 6.59 7.23
C THR A 75 15.33 8.10 7.09
N ALA A 76 16.59 8.50 6.99
CA ALA A 76 16.98 9.91 6.80
C ALA A 76 16.52 10.48 5.44
N ALA A 77 16.44 9.64 4.41
CA ALA A 77 15.86 9.99 3.12
C ALA A 77 14.34 10.26 3.21
N GLY A 78 13.70 9.99 4.35
CA GLY A 78 12.31 10.38 4.58
C GLY A 78 11.28 9.49 3.87
N ILE A 79 11.68 8.26 3.49
CA ILE A 79 10.78 7.31 2.85
C ILE A 79 9.74 6.84 3.86
N LYS A 80 8.46 6.99 3.51
CA LYS A 80 7.33 6.57 4.33
C LYS A 80 6.22 6.01 3.47
N ILE A 81 5.50 5.04 4.01
CA ILE A 81 4.22 4.57 3.46
C ILE A 81 3.05 5.17 4.25
N SER A 82 1.97 5.49 3.57
CA SER A 82 0.82 6.21 4.11
C SER A 82 -0.04 5.40 5.09
N SER A 83 -0.18 4.08 4.88
CA SER A 83 -0.97 3.22 5.77
C SER A 83 -0.69 1.73 5.57
N ARG A 84 -0.35 1.04 6.65
CA ARG A 84 -0.09 -0.42 6.66
C ARG A 84 -1.25 -1.25 6.13
N LYS A 85 -2.50 -0.78 6.27
CA LYS A 85 -3.70 -1.52 5.83
C LYS A 85 -3.77 -1.72 4.32
N ASN A 86 -3.11 -0.85 3.56
CA ASN A 86 -3.05 -0.91 2.10
C ASN A 86 -1.99 -1.87 1.58
N TYR A 87 -1.15 -2.42 2.48
CA TYR A 87 -0.08 -3.34 2.16
C TYR A 87 -0.37 -4.72 2.75
N GLU A 88 0.05 -5.75 2.04
CA GLU A 88 -0.06 -7.13 2.51
C GLU A 88 0.94 -7.35 3.65
N VAL A 89 0.47 -7.85 4.79
CA VAL A 89 1.32 -8.23 5.92
C VAL A 89 1.19 -9.74 6.12
N ARG A 90 2.29 -10.48 5.95
CA ARG A 90 2.30 -11.95 6.11
C ARG A 90 3.50 -12.42 6.89
N PRO A 91 3.37 -13.54 7.65
CA PRO A 91 4.45 -14.07 8.45
C PRO A 91 5.73 -14.42 7.71
N SER A 92 5.58 -14.81 6.44
CA SER A 92 6.65 -15.42 5.66
C SER A 92 7.33 -14.47 4.68
N TYR A 93 6.83 -13.24 4.50
CA TYR A 93 7.35 -12.31 3.49
C TYR A 93 7.29 -10.85 3.95
N ASN A 94 8.29 -10.07 3.53
CA ASN A 94 8.28 -8.62 3.68
C ASN A 94 7.23 -8.00 2.73
N ASN A 95 6.73 -6.83 3.13
CA ASN A 95 5.77 -6.04 2.35
C ASN A 95 6.44 -4.96 1.49
N PHE A 96 7.73 -4.73 1.73
CA PHE A 96 8.58 -3.79 1.01
C PHE A 96 9.96 -4.38 0.80
N TYR A 97 10.54 -4.06 -0.34
CA TYR A 97 11.85 -4.50 -0.80
C TYR A 97 12.56 -3.30 -1.40
N TYR A 98 13.81 -3.09 -0.98
CA TYR A 98 14.68 -2.07 -1.55
C TYR A 98 15.92 -2.75 -2.10
N CYS A 99 16.35 -2.36 -3.30
CA CYS A 99 17.58 -2.82 -3.91
C CYS A 99 18.33 -1.61 -4.46
N LEU A 100 19.66 -1.64 -4.37
CA LEU A 100 20.52 -0.53 -4.75
C LEU A 100 21.83 -1.04 -5.34
N ASP A 101 22.29 -0.47 -6.44
CA ASP A 101 23.64 -0.75 -6.95
C ASP A 101 24.52 0.46 -6.66
N ARG A 102 25.55 0.28 -5.81
CA ARG A 102 26.48 1.37 -5.47
C ARG A 102 27.44 1.71 -6.60
N ILE A 103 27.62 0.81 -7.58
CA ILE A 103 28.52 0.99 -8.70
C ILE A 103 27.81 1.78 -9.81
N THR A 104 26.62 1.33 -10.21
CA THR A 104 25.83 2.02 -11.25
C THR A 104 25.00 3.17 -10.70
N ASN A 105 24.91 3.30 -9.36
CA ASN A 105 24.07 4.25 -8.66
C ASN A 105 22.60 4.15 -9.11
N GLU A 106 22.09 2.92 -9.17
CA GLU A 106 20.71 2.62 -9.53
C GLU A 106 19.95 2.04 -8.33
N PHE A 107 18.61 2.14 -8.33
CA PHE A 107 17.80 1.54 -7.28
C PHE A 107 16.46 1.00 -7.80
N SER A 108 15.89 0.07 -7.04
CA SER A 108 14.50 -0.36 -7.17
C SER A 108 13.80 -0.52 -5.83
N LEU A 109 12.49 -0.35 -5.87
CA LEU A 109 11.55 -0.50 -4.79
C LEU A 109 10.51 -1.54 -5.20
N GLY A 110 10.18 -2.46 -4.31
CA GLY A 110 9.10 -3.42 -4.49
C GLY A 110 8.15 -3.34 -3.31
N VAL A 111 6.85 -3.32 -3.55
CA VAL A 111 5.82 -3.37 -2.50
C VAL A 111 4.73 -4.37 -2.85
N ARG A 112 4.08 -4.89 -1.81
CA ARG A 112 2.93 -5.78 -1.94
C ARG A 112 1.68 -5.08 -1.43
N ALA A 113 0.74 -4.81 -2.33
CA ALA A 113 -0.50 -4.13 -2.01
C ALA A 113 -1.59 -5.13 -1.60
N ASN A 114 -2.37 -4.77 -0.59
CA ASN A 114 -3.56 -5.52 -0.17
C ASN A 114 -4.77 -5.10 -1.01
N VAL A 115 -4.86 -5.62 -2.23
CA VAL A 115 -5.88 -5.25 -3.22
C VAL A 115 -6.58 -6.52 -3.68
N GLY A 116 -7.91 -6.57 -3.54
CA GLY A 116 -8.71 -7.72 -3.92
C GLY A 116 -8.40 -9.00 -3.14
N ALA A 117 -8.83 -10.15 -3.70
CA ALA A 117 -8.62 -11.48 -3.10
C ALA A 117 -7.19 -12.00 -3.26
N ASN A 118 -6.45 -11.49 -4.24
CA ASN A 118 -5.06 -11.85 -4.49
C ASN A 118 -4.20 -10.58 -4.44
N PRO A 119 -3.28 -10.47 -3.47
CA PRO A 119 -2.49 -9.28 -3.31
C PRO A 119 -1.63 -9.04 -4.56
N SER A 120 -1.66 -7.79 -5.03
CA SER A 120 -0.95 -7.36 -6.24
C SER A 120 0.40 -6.77 -5.85
N SER A 121 1.46 -7.21 -6.51
CA SER A 121 2.80 -6.68 -6.31
C SER A 121 3.06 -5.52 -7.25
N TYR A 122 3.74 -4.49 -6.78
CA TYR A 122 4.14 -3.33 -7.57
C TYR A 122 5.64 -3.12 -7.40
N ILE A 123 6.36 -2.99 -8.50
CA ILE A 123 7.78 -2.65 -8.49
C ILE A 123 7.93 -1.27 -9.12
N SER A 124 8.74 -0.42 -8.50
CA SER A 124 9.15 0.88 -9.01
C SER A 124 10.65 0.94 -9.14
N SER A 125 11.14 1.37 -10.29
CA SER A 125 12.55 1.72 -10.50
C SER A 125 12.70 3.20 -10.85
N THR A 126 13.92 3.61 -11.17
CA THR A 126 14.23 4.94 -11.71
C THR A 126 13.39 5.29 -12.95
N LYS A 127 12.87 4.30 -13.70
CA LYS A 127 12.14 4.53 -14.94
C LYS A 127 10.62 4.50 -14.75
N ASP A 128 10.03 3.45 -14.18
CA ASP A 128 8.56 3.31 -14.09
C ASP A 128 8.06 2.63 -12.80
N ILE A 129 6.76 2.80 -12.48
CA ILE A 129 6.01 1.96 -11.52
C ILE A 129 5.21 0.96 -12.34
N THR A 130 5.52 -0.32 -12.24
CA THR A 130 4.85 -1.37 -12.99
C THR A 130 4.21 -2.40 -12.06
N PRO A 131 2.98 -2.85 -12.33
CA PRO A 131 2.42 -4.00 -11.65
C PRO A 131 3.22 -5.26 -12.02
N GLN A 132 3.44 -6.14 -11.05
CA GLN A 132 4.15 -7.40 -11.22
C GLN A 132 3.23 -8.58 -10.92
N SER A 133 3.27 -9.59 -11.79
CA SER A 133 2.58 -10.85 -11.55
C SER A 133 3.32 -11.67 -10.48
N GLY A 134 2.59 -12.15 -9.47
CA GLY A 134 3.11 -13.05 -8.46
C GLY A 134 3.77 -12.37 -7.25
N ILE A 135 4.43 -13.20 -6.44
CA ILE A 135 5.12 -12.77 -5.22
C ILE A 135 6.45 -12.11 -5.61
N ILE A 136 6.65 -10.87 -5.17
CA ILE A 136 7.95 -10.22 -5.26
C ILE A 136 8.84 -10.60 -4.08
N SER A 137 10.14 -10.65 -4.35
CA SER A 137 11.23 -10.86 -3.41
C SER A 137 12.34 -9.84 -3.68
N HIS A 138 13.41 -9.89 -2.88
CA HIS A 138 14.63 -9.09 -3.15
C HIS A 138 15.16 -9.36 -4.57
N GLY A 139 15.32 -10.63 -4.94
CA GLY A 139 15.84 -11.03 -6.25
C GLY A 139 14.99 -10.48 -7.40
N THR A 140 13.66 -10.61 -7.33
CA THR A 140 12.79 -10.06 -8.40
C THR A 140 12.84 -8.53 -8.46
N THR A 141 12.99 -7.86 -7.32
CA THR A 141 13.05 -6.40 -7.23
C THR A 141 14.37 -5.88 -7.83
N CYS A 142 15.50 -6.53 -7.54
CA CYS A 142 16.80 -6.20 -8.15
C CYS A 142 16.82 -6.51 -9.65
N SER A 143 16.38 -7.70 -10.05
CA SER A 143 16.36 -8.10 -11.47
C SER A 143 15.48 -7.18 -12.32
N PHE A 144 14.40 -6.62 -11.75
CA PHE A 144 13.56 -5.66 -12.46
C PHE A 144 14.30 -4.37 -12.83
N ALA A 145 15.23 -3.90 -11.99
CA ALA A 145 16.08 -2.75 -12.32
C ALA A 145 17.34 -3.14 -13.10
N GLY A 146 17.50 -4.40 -13.50
CA GLY A 146 18.74 -4.87 -14.15
C GLY A 146 19.95 -4.91 -13.21
N ILE A 147 19.72 -4.83 -11.90
CA ILE A 147 20.78 -4.82 -10.88
C ILE A 147 21.23 -6.26 -10.65
N ALA A 148 22.54 -6.50 -10.78
CA ALA A 148 23.13 -7.81 -10.57
C ALA A 148 23.17 -8.17 -9.07
N TYR A 149 22.55 -9.29 -8.71
CA TYR A 149 22.63 -9.86 -7.36
C TYR A 149 23.93 -10.65 -7.20
N SER A 150 25.06 -9.96 -7.08
CA SER A 150 26.39 -10.59 -7.10
C SER A 150 27.32 -10.18 -5.94
N SER A 151 26.89 -9.33 -5.00
CA SER A 151 27.66 -9.03 -3.79
C SER A 151 26.77 -8.47 -2.66
N PRO A 152 27.11 -8.65 -1.37
CA PRO A 152 26.37 -8.05 -0.24
C PRO A 152 26.43 -6.51 -0.21
N ASP A 153 27.29 -5.88 -1.02
CA ASP A 153 27.44 -4.42 -1.12
C ASP A 153 26.52 -3.81 -2.21
N THR A 154 25.82 -4.63 -3.00
CA THR A 154 24.88 -4.24 -4.07
C THR A 154 23.42 -4.44 -3.71
N TYR A 155 23.08 -4.54 -2.42
CA TYR A 155 21.70 -4.43 -1.96
C TYR A 155 21.63 -4.10 -0.47
N LEU A 156 20.57 -3.42 -0.07
CA LEU A 156 20.21 -3.26 1.34
C LEU A 156 18.82 -3.81 1.59
N GLU A 157 18.72 -4.83 2.43
CA GLU A 157 17.45 -5.44 2.81
C GLU A 157 16.73 -4.57 3.86
N ALA A 158 15.78 -3.77 3.42
CA ALA A 158 14.86 -3.03 4.30
C ALA A 158 13.40 -3.33 3.94
N GLY A 159 12.60 -3.65 4.95
CA GLY A 159 11.12 -3.64 4.90
C GLY A 159 10.57 -2.35 5.52
N PHE A 160 9.25 -2.17 5.62
CA PHE A 160 8.66 -1.07 6.42
C PHE A 160 8.04 -1.59 7.71
N ASN A 161 8.40 -1.01 8.85
CA ASN A 161 7.80 -1.33 10.15
C ASN A 161 6.33 -0.92 10.24
N THR A 162 5.68 -1.24 11.37
CA THR A 162 4.27 -0.90 11.66
C THR A 162 3.95 0.60 11.54
N SER A 163 4.96 1.46 11.70
CA SER A 163 4.85 2.92 11.61
C SER A 163 5.17 3.45 10.20
N GLY A 164 5.42 2.57 9.23
CA GLY A 164 5.71 2.93 7.85
C GLY A 164 7.13 3.45 7.59
N ASN A 165 8.05 3.31 8.56
CA ASN A 165 9.46 3.64 8.38
C ASN A 165 10.25 2.40 7.95
N PRO A 166 11.36 2.56 7.20
CA PRO A 166 12.21 1.43 6.87
C PRO A 166 12.68 0.68 8.13
N SER A 167 12.76 -0.65 8.09
CA SER A 167 13.31 -1.50 9.15
C SER A 167 14.00 -2.76 8.60
N SER A 168 15.02 -3.28 9.29
CA SER A 168 15.59 -4.60 9.02
C SER A 168 14.59 -5.70 9.38
N TRP A 169 14.42 -6.69 8.49
CA TRP A 169 13.69 -7.96 8.70
C TRP A 169 12.44 -7.89 9.60
N LEU A 170 11.26 -7.70 9.01
CA LEU A 170 10.02 -8.02 9.70
C LEU A 170 9.77 -9.53 9.61
N THR A 171 10.38 -10.32 10.51
CA THR A 171 9.68 -11.53 10.94
C THR A 171 8.42 -11.06 11.67
N VAL A 172 7.25 -11.59 11.33
CA VAL A 172 5.96 -11.24 11.96
C VAL A 172 5.85 -11.82 13.39
N GLY A 173 6.93 -11.76 14.15
CA GLY A 173 7.03 -12.37 15.47
C GLY A 173 7.76 -11.54 16.53
N SER A 174 8.40 -10.40 16.21
CA SER A 174 9.23 -9.72 17.24
C SER A 174 8.70 -8.39 17.80
N GLN A 175 7.57 -7.86 17.33
CA GLN A 175 6.97 -6.63 17.92
C GLN A 175 5.44 -6.64 17.85
N ALA A 176 4.82 -7.66 18.45
CA ALA A 176 3.42 -7.62 18.88
C ALA A 176 3.24 -8.49 20.13
N VAL A 177 3.91 -8.12 21.22
CA VAL A 177 3.41 -8.39 22.57
C VAL A 177 3.51 -7.07 23.33
N LEU A 178 2.33 -6.63 23.78
CA LEU A 178 1.94 -5.37 24.46
C LEU A 178 1.64 -4.19 23.54
#